data_AF-A0A963D6U0-F1
#
_entry.id   AF-A0A963D6U0-F1
#
_cell.length_a   1.000
_cell.length_b   1.000
_cell.length_c   1.000
_cell.angle_alpha   90.00
_cell.angle_beta   90.00
_cell.angle_gamma   90.00
#
_symmetry.space_group_name_H-M   'P 1'
#
loop_
_entity.id
_entity.type
_entity.pdbx_description
1 polymer ?
#
loop_
_entity_poly.entity_id
_entity_poly.type
_entity_poly.pdbx_seq_one_letter_code
_entity_poly.pdbx_strand_id
1 'polypeptide(L)' 'MSTPDQSLSYRDAGVDIEAGDALVDRIKPLAKRTMRPEVLGGIGGFGALFELTGKYREPVLVSGTDGVGTKLKL' A
#
# COMPACT_ATOMS: atom_id res chain seq x y z
N MET A 1 26.28 -35.42 12.81
CA MET A 1 26.36 -33.95 12.92
C MET A 1 25.03 -33.40 12.47
N SER A 2 24.22 -32.91 13.39
CA SER A 2 22.91 -32.32 13.08
C SER A 2 23.12 -30.95 12.45
N THR A 3 22.59 -30.73 11.26
CA THR A 3 22.58 -29.43 10.57
C THR A 3 21.83 -28.41 11.44
N PRO A 4 22.29 -27.14 11.53
CA PRO A 4 21.53 -26.12 12.24
C PRO A 4 20.19 -25.92 11.54
N ASP A 5 19.11 -25.91 12.31
CA ASP A 5 17.77 -25.58 11.83
C ASP A 5 17.81 -24.15 11.29
N GLN A 6 17.79 -23.99 9.96
CA GLN A 6 17.81 -22.65 9.34
C GLN A 6 16.51 -21.95 9.73
N SER A 7 16.61 -20.96 10.62
CA SER A 7 15.46 -20.14 11.02
C SER A 7 14.95 -19.37 9.81
N LEU A 8 13.73 -19.67 9.37
CA LEU A 8 13.03 -18.92 8.32
C LEU A 8 12.81 -17.47 8.78
N SER A 9 13.36 -16.51 8.05
CA SER A 9 13.11 -15.08 8.24
C SER A 9 11.96 -14.60 7.35
N TYR A 10 11.34 -13.49 7.72
CA TYR A 10 10.33 -12.84 6.89
C TYR A 10 10.88 -12.40 5.52
N ARG A 11 12.20 -12.14 5.48
CA ARG A 11 12.93 -11.84 4.25
C ARG A 11 13.05 -13.04 3.33
N ASP A 12 13.17 -14.25 3.87
CA ASP A 12 13.20 -15.50 3.09
C ASP A 12 11.85 -15.76 2.41
N ALA A 13 10.76 -15.20 2.93
CA ALA A 13 9.46 -15.16 2.26
C ALA A 13 9.34 -14.06 1.18
N GLY A 14 10.43 -13.35 0.87
CA GLY A 14 10.48 -12.28 -0.11
C GLY A 14 10.04 -10.91 0.42
N VAL A 15 9.90 -10.74 1.74
CA VAL A 15 9.44 -9.49 2.35
C VAL A 15 10.59 -8.74 3.02
N ASP A 16 10.97 -7.61 2.42
CA ASP A 16 11.97 -6.70 2.97
C ASP A 16 11.27 -5.49 3.62
N ILE A 17 11.17 -5.51 4.95
CA ILE A 17 10.46 -4.49 5.73
C ILE A 17 11.17 -3.13 5.61
N GLU A 18 12.50 -3.13 5.72
CA GLU A 18 13.32 -1.91 5.65
C GLU A 18 13.18 -1.24 4.28
N ALA A 19 13.20 -2.03 3.19
CA ALA A 19 12.97 -1.52 1.86
C ALA A 19 11.54 -0.95 1.70
N GLY A 20 10.54 -1.60 2.30
CA GLY A 20 9.16 -1.12 2.34
C GLY A 20 9.02 0.23 3.02
N ASP A 21 9.56 0.36 4.23
CA ASP A 21 9.50 1.60 5.01
C ASP A 21 10.26 2.75 4.31
N ALA A 22 11.44 2.46 3.77
CA ALA A 22 12.20 3.43 2.99
C ALA A 22 11.45 3.94 1.75
N LEU A 23 10.70 3.06 1.06
CA LEU A 23 9.85 3.46 -0.05
C LEU A 23 8.69 4.35 0.43
N VAL A 24 8.01 3.96 1.52
CA VAL A 24 6.89 4.72 2.09
C VAL A 24 7.33 6.15 2.39
N ASP A 25 8.48 6.35 3.04
CA ASP A 25 8.97 7.69 3.37
C ASP A 25 9.32 8.52 2.14
N ARG A 26 9.88 7.91 1.09
CA ARG A 26 10.18 8.60 -0.18
C ARG A 26 8.91 9.06 -0.90
N ILE A 27 7.84 8.27 -0.89
CA ILE A 27 6.61 8.60 -1.63
C ILE A 27 5.59 9.39 -0.81
N LYS A 28 5.72 9.43 0.53
CA LYS A 28 4.79 10.11 1.44
C LYS A 28 4.51 11.57 1.05
N PRO A 29 5.49 12.40 0.64
CA PRO A 29 5.20 13.76 0.15
C PRO A 29 4.41 13.80 -1.15
N LEU A 30 4.61 12.83 -2.04
CA LEU A 30 3.89 12.73 -3.32
C LEU A 30 2.43 12.32 -3.10
N ALA A 31 2.21 11.30 -2.26
CA ALA A 31 0.86 10.87 -1.87
C ALA A 31 0.11 11.98 -1.11
N LYS A 32 0.79 12.74 -0.24
CA LYS A 32 0.17 13.85 0.49
C LYS A 32 -0.42 14.93 -0.43
N ARG A 33 0.15 15.13 -1.63
CA ARG A 33 -0.34 16.11 -2.60
C ARG A 33 -1.69 15.74 -3.22
N THR A 34 -2.10 14.47 -3.12
CA THR A 34 -3.38 13.98 -3.66
C THR A 34 -4.47 13.85 -2.59
N MET A 35 -4.20 14.31 -1.37
CA MET A 35 -5.15 14.23 -0.26
C MET A 35 -6.43 15.02 -0.55
N ARG A 36 -7.54 14.49 -0.03
CA ARG A 36 -8.85 15.14 -0.05
C ARG A 36 -9.41 15.20 1.37
N PRO A 37 -10.40 16.06 1.66
CA PRO A 37 -11.00 16.16 3.00
C PRO A 37 -11.55 14.84 3.55
N GLU A 38 -12.00 13.95 2.66
CA GLU A 38 -12.58 12.67 3.04
C GLU A 38 -11.54 11.61 3.44
N VAL A 39 -10.25 11.79 3.11
CA VAL A 39 -9.21 10.82 3.49
C VAL A 39 -8.88 10.99 4.97
N LEU A 40 -9.00 9.91 5.73
CA LEU A 40 -8.70 9.91 7.16
C LEU A 40 -7.29 9.35 7.40
N GLY A 41 -6.37 10.22 7.81
CA GLY A 41 -4.98 9.86 8.09
C GLY A 41 -4.05 9.96 6.87
N GLY A 42 -3.12 9.03 6.74
CA GLY A 42 -2.11 9.00 5.67
C GLY A 42 -1.54 7.59 5.46
N ILE A 43 -0.48 7.47 4.66
CA ILE A 43 0.14 6.16 4.36
C ILE A 43 1.11 5.71 5.47
N GLY A 44 1.21 4.40 5.70
CA GLY A 44 2.11 3.76 6.68
C GLY A 44 1.42 3.00 7.81
N GLY A 45 0.08 3.04 7.90
CA GLY A 45 -0.70 2.16 8.76
C GLY A 45 -1.11 0.86 8.05
N PHE A 46 -1.80 -0.04 8.76
CA PHE A 46 -2.30 -1.30 8.21
C PHE A 46 -3.27 -1.10 7.03
N GLY A 47 -4.07 -0.04 7.07
CA GLY A 47 -5.02 0.32 6.02
C GLY A 47 -5.25 1.83 5.97
N ALA A 48 -5.80 2.28 4.84
CA ALA A 48 -6.24 3.65 4.64
C ALA A 48 -7.77 3.74 4.77
N LEU A 49 -8.25 4.91 5.19
CA LEU A 49 -9.67 5.14 5.47
C LEU A 49 -10.17 6.34 4.66
N PHE A 50 -11.43 6.27 4.24
CA PHE A 50 -12.10 7.32 3.47
C PHE A 50 -13.54 7.49 3.97
N GLU A 51 -13.92 8.71 4.31
CA GLU A 51 -15.27 9.05 4.76
C GLU A 51 -16.20 9.35 3.57
N LEU A 52 -17.31 8.63 3.46
CA LEU A 52 -18.29 8.80 2.38
C LEU A 52 -19.55 9.59 2.81
N THR A 53 -19.61 10.05 4.05
CA THR A 53 -20.84 10.57 4.67
C THR A 53 -21.29 11.91 4.05
N GLY A 54 -22.59 12.22 4.14
CA GLY A 54 -23.14 13.55 3.88
C GLY A 54 -23.39 13.95 2.42
N LYS A 55 -22.83 13.23 1.43
CA LYS A 55 -22.99 13.60 0.00
C LYS A 55 -23.95 12.72 -0.80
N TYR A 56 -24.10 11.45 -0.45
CA TYR A 56 -24.87 10.48 -1.21
C TYR A 56 -25.93 9.83 -0.32
N ARG A 57 -27.13 9.61 -0.87
CA ARG A 57 -28.25 8.97 -0.17
C ARG A 57 -28.10 7.45 -0.11
N GLU A 58 -27.88 6.84 -1.27
CA GLU A 58 -27.76 5.38 -1.46
C GLU A 58 -26.61 5.11 -2.45
N PRO A 59 -25.35 5.25 -2.01
CA PRO A 59 -24.20 5.15 -2.92
C PRO A 59 -23.97 3.70 -3.37
N VAL A 60 -23.67 3.54 -4.67
CA VAL A 60 -23.11 2.31 -5.22
C VAL A 60 -21.62 2.52 -5.47
N LEU A 61 -20.79 1.66 -4.89
CA LEU A 61 -19.34 1.73 -5.07
C LEU A 61 -18.93 0.98 -6.34
N VAL A 62 -18.10 1.62 -7.15
CA VAL A 62 -17.49 1.02 -8.34
C VAL A 62 -15.99 1.04 -8.17
N SER A 63 -15.34 -0.11 -8.32
CA SER A 63 -13.89 -0.28 -8.28
C SER A 63 -13.41 -1.00 -9.53
N GLY A 64 -12.19 -0.68 -9.98
CA GLY A 64 -11.53 -1.37 -11.08
C GLY A 64 -10.07 -1.61 -10.76
N THR A 65 -9.50 -2.62 -11.40
CA THR A 65 -8.06 -2.94 -11.35
C THR A 65 -7.58 -3.09 -12.78
N ASP A 66 -6.45 -2.47 -13.12
CA ASP A 66 -5.87 -2.53 -14.45
C ASP A 66 -4.34 -2.54 -14.38
N GLY A 67 -3.71 -3.25 -15.30
CA GLY A 67 -2.26 -3.37 -15.43
C GLY A 67 -1.72 -2.46 -16.53
N VAL A 68 -0.45 -2.10 -16.43
CA VAL A 68 0.22 -1.29 -17.47
C VAL A 68 0.44 -2.08 -18.78
N GLY A 69 0.48 -3.42 -18.70
CA GLY A 69 0.65 -4.29 -19.86
C GLY A 69 2.08 -4.31 -20.41
N THR A 70 2.22 -4.66 -21.69
CA THR A 70 3.54 -4.78 -22.36
C THR A 70 4.32 -3.46 -22.45
N LYS A 71 3.68 -2.32 -22.16
CA LYS A 71 4.33 -1.01 -22.06
C LYS A 71 5.42 -0.97 -20.98
N LEU A 72 5.39 -1.85 -19.98
CA LEU A 72 6.48 -1.97 -18.99
C LEU A 72 7.80 -2.51 -19.57
N LYS A 73 7.78 -3.16 -20.76
CA LYS A 73 8.98 -3.73 -21.39
C LYS A 73 9.75 -2.71 -22.26
N LEU A 74 9.11 -1.60 -22.61
CA LEU A 74 9.67 -0.53 -23.44
C LEU A 74 10.24 0.57 -22.56
#